data_AF-A0A7Z9H6T9-F1
#
_entry.id   AF-A0A7Z9H6T9-F1
#
_cell.length_a   1.000
_cell.length_b   1.000
_cell.length_c   1.000
_cell.angle_alpha   90.00
_cell.angle_beta   90.00
_cell.angle_gamma   90.00
#
_symmetry.space_group_name_H-M   'P 1'
#
loop_
_entity.id
_entity.type
_entity.pdbx_description
1 polymer ?
#
loop_
_entity_poly.entity_id
_entity_poly.type
_entity_poly.pdbx_seq_one_letter_code
_entity_poly.pdbx_strand_id
1 'polypeptide(L)'
;MENSEAVAGGGKGSRSLAKGCLIAVLVLILLLLVAAVMAFFAARWALHKVAEDVVRPAVIAQVEDSYLPDDQKVALVEVVEGFFDDVAAGKIDYTDPESWIEAGRRGAYDFIQPLDLAADEKAGILGEVDRLADLVVTGEKSVEDLGGILKEIVFDSPCGLLLQAWSVRTACPGSDLPEEARSAFQLQIDRLRGWIAGHHARGGDFGKLKEEVHGMFQEVITIEDGGSTTFEIRGGISQEEIVAITERIDRWAGPLGIPEKPSSIEHARVLRQSIDKALED
;
A
#
# COMPACT_ATOMS: atom_id res chain seq x y z
N MET A 1 -10.66 -11.81 -51.70
CA MET A 1 -11.22 -10.45 -51.44
C MET A 1 -12.52 -10.71 -50.72
N GLU A 2 -12.73 -10.45 -49.44
CA GLU A 2 -12.08 -9.60 -48.44
C GLU A 2 -12.27 -10.22 -47.04
N ASN A 3 -11.27 -9.98 -46.17
CA ASN A 3 -11.24 -9.73 -44.72
C ASN A 3 -12.18 -10.56 -43.79
N SER A 4 -11.69 -11.43 -42.91
CA SER A 4 -10.91 -11.12 -41.68
C SER A 4 -11.55 -10.03 -40.82
N GLU A 5 -12.18 -10.41 -39.71
CA GLU A 5 -11.76 -10.00 -38.37
C GLU A 5 -12.68 -10.62 -37.30
N ALA A 6 -12.12 -11.62 -36.61
CA ALA A 6 -12.45 -11.88 -35.23
C ALA A 6 -11.59 -10.91 -34.40
N VAL A 7 -12.20 -10.05 -33.58
CA VAL A 7 -11.51 -9.42 -32.46
C VAL A 7 -12.35 -9.59 -31.21
N ALA A 8 -11.76 -10.34 -30.29
CA ALA A 8 -12.28 -10.70 -28.99
C ALA A 8 -12.48 -9.46 -28.11
N GLY A 9 -13.67 -9.35 -27.51
CA GLY A 9 -13.94 -8.44 -26.41
C GLY A 9 -13.25 -8.94 -25.14
N GLY A 10 -11.97 -8.60 -24.98
CA GLY A 10 -11.22 -8.73 -23.73
C GLY A 10 -10.99 -7.35 -23.13
N GLY A 11 -11.64 -7.02 -22.01
CA GLY A 11 -11.45 -5.69 -21.42
C GLY A 11 -12.29 -5.35 -20.20
N LYS A 12 -12.50 -6.28 -19.26
CA LYS A 12 -13.05 -5.93 -17.92
C LYS A 12 -12.34 -6.59 -16.73
N GLY A 13 -11.49 -7.61 -16.96
CA GLY A 13 -10.91 -8.42 -15.88
C GLY A 13 -9.64 -7.88 -15.21
N SER A 14 -8.84 -7.02 -15.85
CA SER A 14 -7.52 -6.63 -15.28
C SER A 14 -7.53 -5.36 -14.43
N ARG A 15 -8.65 -4.63 -14.37
CA ARG A 15 -8.75 -3.37 -13.59
C ARG A 15 -9.03 -3.58 -12.10
N SER A 16 -9.53 -4.75 -11.67
CA SER A 16 -9.90 -4.97 -10.26
C SER A 16 -8.78 -5.62 -9.42
N LEU A 17 -8.00 -6.54 -10.00
CA LEU A 17 -6.90 -7.24 -9.29
C LEU A 17 -5.78 -6.31 -8.82
N ALA A 18 -5.59 -5.19 -9.51
CA ALA A 18 -4.53 -4.24 -9.24
C ALA A 18 -4.83 -3.33 -8.03
N LYS A 19 -6.12 -3.12 -7.70
CA LYS A 19 -6.58 -2.16 -6.69
C LYS A 19 -6.46 -2.68 -5.26
N GLY A 20 -6.59 -3.98 -5.03
CA GLY A 20 -6.71 -4.56 -3.68
C GLY A 20 -5.48 -4.39 -2.78
N CYS A 21 -4.26 -4.53 -3.31
CA CYS A 21 -3.03 -4.50 -2.49
C CYS A 21 -2.69 -3.11 -2.00
N LEU A 22 -2.82 -2.14 -2.90
CA LEU A 22 -2.57 -0.75 -2.61
C LEU A 22 -3.54 -0.28 -1.52
N ILE A 23 -4.80 -0.65 -1.67
CA ILE A 23 -5.84 -0.26 -0.74
C ILE A 23 -5.62 -0.93 0.62
N ALA A 24 -5.34 -2.23 0.68
CA ALA A 24 -5.10 -2.92 1.94
C ALA A 24 -3.94 -2.28 2.73
N VAL A 25 -2.91 -1.81 2.02
CA VAL A 25 -1.76 -1.18 2.68
C VAL A 25 -1.94 0.32 2.90
N LEU A 26 -2.73 1.02 2.07
CA LEU A 26 -3.18 2.39 2.39
C LEU A 26 -4.06 2.42 3.62
N VAL A 27 -4.90 1.41 3.82
CA VAL A 27 -5.70 1.25 5.04
C VAL A 27 -4.82 0.98 6.23
N LEU A 28 -3.81 0.10 6.09
CA LEU A 28 -2.80 -0.11 7.13
C LEU A 28 -1.98 1.15 7.42
N ILE A 29 -1.64 1.93 6.39
CA ILE A 29 -0.92 3.22 6.48
C ILE A 29 -1.80 4.30 7.11
N LEU A 30 -3.11 4.27 6.88
CA LEU A 30 -4.07 5.18 7.51
C LEU A 30 -4.28 4.83 8.99
N LEU A 31 -4.43 3.54 9.31
CA LEU A 31 -4.44 3.00 10.67
C LEU A 31 -3.16 3.38 11.43
N LEU A 32 -2.01 3.28 10.76
CA LEU A 32 -0.68 3.71 11.19
C LEU A 32 -0.57 5.21 11.47
N LEU A 33 -1.01 6.04 10.53
CA LEU A 33 -0.90 7.50 10.63
C LEU A 33 -1.77 8.01 11.77
N VAL A 34 -2.97 7.45 11.92
CA VAL A 34 -3.86 7.72 13.04
C VAL A 34 -3.25 7.25 14.36
N ALA A 35 -2.74 6.01 14.46
CA ALA A 35 -2.12 5.49 15.68
C ALA A 35 -0.81 6.21 16.07
N ALA A 36 0.05 6.55 15.10
CA ALA A 36 1.35 7.20 15.33
C ALA A 36 1.22 8.68 15.69
N VAL A 37 0.27 9.40 15.07
CA VAL A 37 -0.11 10.75 15.49
C VAL A 37 -0.64 10.70 16.92
N MET A 38 -1.53 9.75 17.22
CA MET A 38 -2.18 9.67 18.53
C MET A 38 -1.22 9.26 19.67
N ALA A 39 -0.29 8.33 19.43
CA ALA A 39 0.76 7.96 20.39
C ALA A 39 1.69 9.15 20.71
N PHE A 40 2.03 9.96 19.71
CA PHE A 40 2.83 11.18 19.89
C PHE A 40 2.11 12.23 20.76
N PHE A 41 0.78 12.36 20.65
CA PHE A 41 -0.03 13.29 21.46
C PHE A 41 -0.40 12.74 22.85
N ALA A 42 -0.63 11.43 22.99
CA ALA A 42 -0.88 10.79 24.28
C ALA A 42 0.33 10.90 25.22
N ALA A 43 1.56 10.86 24.68
CA ALA A 43 2.79 11.02 25.45
C ALA A 43 3.12 12.48 25.84
N ARG A 44 2.48 13.50 25.25
CA ARG A 44 2.98 14.89 25.33
C ARG A 44 1.89 15.98 25.26
N TRP A 45 1.06 16.06 26.31
CA TRP A 45 0.28 17.25 26.76
C TRP A 45 -0.80 17.85 25.80
N ALA A 46 -2.04 17.94 26.31
CA ALA A 46 -3.05 19.02 26.17
C ALA A 46 -3.11 19.90 24.89
N LEU A 47 -2.96 19.33 23.68
CA LEU A 47 -2.98 20.12 22.44
C LEU A 47 -3.93 19.55 21.38
N HIS A 48 -5.24 19.50 21.69
CA HIS A 48 -6.28 19.28 20.68
C HIS A 48 -6.11 20.20 19.46
N LYS A 49 -5.70 21.46 19.70
CA LYS A 49 -5.45 22.43 18.64
C LYS A 49 -4.33 22.05 17.68
N VAL A 50 -3.30 21.32 18.11
CA VAL A 50 -2.20 20.94 17.19
C VAL A 50 -2.62 19.78 16.28
N ALA A 51 -3.44 18.85 16.78
CA ALA A 51 -4.01 17.80 15.94
C ALA A 51 -4.88 18.40 14.81
N GLU A 52 -5.71 19.40 15.13
CA GLU A 52 -6.60 20.05 14.17
C GLU A 52 -5.88 21.05 13.24
N ASP A 53 -4.98 21.88 13.77
CA ASP A 53 -4.35 22.98 13.01
C ASP A 53 -3.08 22.56 12.25
N VAL A 54 -2.44 21.44 12.63
CA VAL A 54 -1.15 21.02 12.05
C VAL A 54 -1.24 19.63 11.44
N VAL A 55 -1.79 18.66 12.18
CA VAL A 55 -1.73 17.26 11.72
C VAL A 55 -2.78 16.97 10.65
N ARG A 56 -4.03 17.36 10.88
CA ARG A 56 -5.11 17.18 9.89
C ARG A 56 -4.70 17.76 8.52
N PRO A 57 -4.22 19.02 8.40
CA PRO A 57 -3.74 19.54 7.12
C PRO A 57 -2.52 18.81 6.56
N ALA A 58 -1.56 18.39 7.40
CA ALA A 58 -0.37 17.68 6.94
C ALA A 58 -0.69 16.29 6.37
N VAL A 59 -1.59 15.54 7.02
CA VAL A 59 -2.05 14.23 6.53
C VAL A 59 -2.83 14.38 5.24
N ILE A 60 -3.76 15.34 5.18
CA ILE A 60 -4.53 15.63 3.96
C ILE A 60 -3.58 16.01 2.82
N ALA A 61 -2.62 16.91 3.05
CA ALA A 61 -1.64 17.31 2.04
C ALA A 61 -0.82 16.11 1.54
N GLN A 62 -0.39 15.19 2.41
CA GLN A 62 0.31 13.98 1.97
C GLN A 62 -0.58 13.04 1.15
N VAL A 63 -1.86 12.94 1.48
CA VAL A 63 -2.83 12.17 0.67
C VAL A 63 -3.03 12.85 -0.69
N GLU A 64 -3.17 14.17 -0.72
CA GLU A 64 -3.34 14.95 -1.94
C GLU A 64 -2.10 14.88 -2.85
N ASP A 65 -0.90 14.93 -2.27
CA ASP A 65 0.39 14.84 -2.98
C ASP A 65 0.76 13.40 -3.38
N SER A 66 -0.01 12.40 -2.94
CA SER A 66 0.27 10.99 -3.25
C SER A 66 0.00 10.63 -4.72
N TYR A 67 0.51 9.47 -5.15
CA TYR A 67 0.25 8.91 -6.49
C TYR A 67 -1.05 8.09 -6.57
N LEU A 68 -1.99 8.35 -5.67
CA LEU A 68 -3.29 7.68 -5.66
C LEU A 68 -4.22 8.22 -6.76
N PRO A 69 -5.11 7.37 -7.31
CA PRO A 69 -6.24 7.85 -8.12
C PRO A 69 -7.09 8.87 -7.34
N ASP A 70 -7.64 9.87 -8.04
CA ASP A 70 -8.40 10.97 -7.42
C ASP A 70 -9.60 10.49 -6.60
N ASP A 71 -10.33 9.47 -7.08
CA ASP A 71 -11.45 8.87 -6.36
C ASP A 71 -11.01 8.23 -5.03
N GLN A 72 -9.79 7.69 -4.98
CA GLN A 72 -9.21 7.12 -3.77
C GLN A 72 -8.67 8.19 -2.84
N LYS A 73 -8.08 9.27 -3.36
CA LYS A 73 -7.67 10.43 -2.56
C LYS A 73 -8.87 11.02 -1.84
N VAL A 74 -9.97 11.25 -2.56
CA VAL A 74 -11.22 11.79 -1.98
C VAL A 74 -11.74 10.88 -0.87
N ALA A 75 -11.88 9.58 -1.13
CA ALA A 75 -12.34 8.64 -0.12
C ALA A 75 -11.42 8.59 1.11
N LEU A 76 -10.10 8.67 0.92
CA LEU A 76 -9.14 8.65 2.01
C LEU A 76 -9.17 9.94 2.84
N VAL A 77 -9.31 11.09 2.19
CA VAL A 77 -9.50 12.39 2.85
C VAL A 77 -10.79 12.38 3.67
N GLU A 78 -11.90 11.88 3.13
CA GLU A 78 -13.18 11.80 3.87
C GLU A 78 -13.06 10.95 5.15
N VAL A 79 -12.34 9.82 5.11
CA VAL A 79 -12.08 9.00 6.30
C VAL A 79 -11.21 9.74 7.32
N VAL A 80 -10.16 10.43 6.87
CA VAL A 80 -9.28 11.22 7.73
C VAL A 80 -10.04 12.37 8.39
N GLU A 81 -10.83 13.13 7.62
CA GLU A 81 -11.65 14.21 8.14
C GLU A 81 -12.67 13.71 9.16
N GLY A 82 -13.40 12.62 8.84
CA GLY A 82 -14.36 12.01 9.75
C GLY A 82 -13.73 11.54 11.06
N PHE A 83 -12.52 10.98 11.00
CA PHE A 83 -11.76 10.63 12.21
C PHE A 83 -11.47 11.85 13.08
N PHE A 84 -10.92 12.92 12.50
CA PHE A 84 -10.59 14.12 13.27
C PHE A 84 -11.84 14.84 13.80
N ASP A 85 -12.96 14.77 13.09
CA ASP A 85 -14.24 15.30 13.55
C ASP A 85 -14.79 14.50 14.75
N ASP A 86 -14.63 13.18 14.74
CA ASP A 86 -14.98 12.33 15.88
C ASP A 86 -14.10 12.61 17.11
N VAL A 87 -12.79 12.88 16.92
CA VAL A 87 -11.89 13.34 17.99
C VAL A 87 -12.34 14.70 18.53
N ALA A 88 -12.57 15.69 17.66
CA ALA A 88 -12.98 17.03 18.05
C ALA A 88 -14.34 17.04 18.79
N ALA A 89 -15.24 16.12 18.41
CA ALA A 89 -16.53 15.92 19.08
C ALA A 89 -16.43 15.15 20.41
N GLY A 90 -15.24 14.68 20.81
CA GLY A 90 -15.02 13.89 22.02
C GLY A 90 -15.65 12.49 21.95
N LYS A 91 -15.92 11.97 20.75
CA LYS A 91 -16.44 10.60 20.56
C LYS A 91 -15.32 9.56 20.66
N ILE A 92 -14.08 9.98 20.49
CA ILE A 92 -12.88 9.16 20.67
C ILE A 92 -12.20 9.69 21.93
N ASP A 93 -12.22 8.89 22.99
CA ASP A 93 -11.39 9.14 24.16
C ASP A 93 -9.92 8.86 23.80
N TYR A 94 -9.12 9.92 23.76
CA TYR A 94 -7.70 9.87 23.42
C TYR A 94 -6.83 9.36 24.58
N THR A 95 -7.41 9.18 25.76
CA THR A 95 -6.74 8.59 26.93
C THR A 95 -6.95 7.08 27.04
N ASP A 96 -7.85 6.52 26.24
CA ASP A 96 -8.21 5.10 26.25
C ASP A 96 -7.66 4.36 25.01
N PRO A 97 -6.67 3.46 25.17
CA PRO A 97 -6.26 2.41 24.24
C PRO A 97 -7.34 1.84 23.30
N GLU A 98 -8.45 1.41 23.88
CA GLU A 98 -9.46 0.66 23.13
C GLU A 98 -10.27 1.57 22.20
N SER A 99 -10.57 2.79 22.66
CA SER A 99 -11.30 3.81 21.92
C SER A 99 -10.65 4.18 20.58
N TRP A 100 -9.32 4.31 20.51
CA TRP A 100 -8.64 4.62 19.24
C TRP A 100 -8.40 3.40 18.36
N ILE A 101 -8.16 2.23 18.94
CA ILE A 101 -8.14 0.98 18.17
C ILE A 101 -9.48 0.79 17.45
N GLU A 102 -10.59 1.04 18.15
CA GLU A 102 -11.93 0.94 17.58
C GLU A 102 -12.17 1.96 16.47
N ALA A 103 -11.71 3.21 16.65
CA ALA A 103 -11.82 4.25 15.63
C ALA A 103 -11.00 3.90 14.38
N GLY A 104 -9.78 3.40 14.57
CA GLY A 104 -8.94 2.90 13.49
C GLY A 104 -9.64 1.77 12.74
N ARG A 105 -10.11 0.74 13.47
CA ARG A 105 -10.86 -0.39 12.91
C ARG A 105 -12.05 0.11 12.10
N ARG A 106 -12.88 1.00 12.63
CA ARG A 106 -14.01 1.58 11.90
C ARG A 106 -13.57 2.26 10.59
N GLY A 107 -12.54 3.11 10.63
CA GLY A 107 -12.01 3.77 9.43
C GLY A 107 -11.52 2.77 8.37
N ALA A 108 -10.89 1.67 8.79
CA ALA A 108 -10.49 0.60 7.88
C ALA A 108 -11.69 -0.10 7.24
N TYR A 109 -12.74 -0.39 8.01
CA TYR A 109 -13.98 -0.96 7.50
C TYR A 109 -14.65 0.00 6.48
N ASP A 110 -14.81 1.27 6.85
CA ASP A 110 -15.46 2.27 6.00
C ASP A 110 -14.71 2.47 4.66
N PHE A 111 -13.38 2.37 4.68
CA PHE A 111 -12.58 2.43 3.46
C PHE A 111 -12.64 1.13 2.62
N ILE A 112 -12.65 -0.05 3.26
CA ILE A 112 -12.58 -1.34 2.56
C ILE A 112 -13.94 -1.74 1.94
N GLN A 113 -15.04 -1.40 2.60
CA GLN A 113 -16.39 -1.77 2.17
C GLN A 113 -16.75 -1.29 0.75
N PRO A 114 -16.54 -0.02 0.35
CA PRO A 114 -16.96 0.47 -0.97
C PRO A 114 -16.13 -0.07 -2.13
N LEU A 115 -15.04 -0.80 -1.86
CA LEU A 115 -14.10 -1.20 -2.90
C LEU A 115 -14.62 -2.33 -3.78
N ASP A 116 -14.15 -2.35 -5.02
CA ASP A 116 -14.39 -3.46 -5.95
C ASP A 116 -13.42 -4.63 -5.69
N LEU A 117 -13.61 -5.28 -4.54
CA LEU A 117 -12.90 -6.50 -4.13
C LEU A 117 -13.89 -7.63 -3.88
N ALA A 118 -13.42 -8.86 -4.10
CA ALA A 118 -14.17 -10.05 -3.75
C ALA A 118 -14.48 -10.07 -2.24
N ALA A 119 -15.63 -10.62 -1.86
CA ALA A 119 -16.11 -10.54 -0.48
C ALA A 119 -15.21 -11.29 0.51
N ASP A 120 -14.65 -12.42 0.09
CA ASP A 120 -13.67 -13.20 0.83
C ASP A 120 -12.34 -12.45 1.01
N GLU A 121 -11.90 -11.72 -0.02
CA GLU A 121 -10.71 -10.87 0.08
C GLU A 121 -10.91 -9.71 1.08
N LYS A 122 -12.07 -9.03 1.03
CA LYS A 122 -12.41 -7.99 2.01
C LYS A 122 -12.41 -8.55 3.43
N ALA A 123 -13.08 -9.68 3.63
CA ALA A 123 -13.14 -10.34 4.93
C ALA A 123 -11.75 -10.76 5.43
N GLY A 124 -10.89 -11.24 4.53
CA GLY A 124 -9.51 -11.59 4.86
C GLY A 124 -8.68 -10.39 5.31
N ILE A 125 -8.74 -9.26 4.59
CA ILE A 125 -8.03 -8.03 4.96
C ILE A 125 -8.54 -7.51 6.30
N LEU A 126 -9.86 -7.44 6.48
CA LEU A 126 -10.48 -6.96 7.72
C LEU A 126 -10.15 -7.86 8.91
N GLY A 127 -10.07 -9.18 8.71
CA GLY A 127 -9.63 -10.11 9.75
C GLY A 127 -8.19 -9.88 10.20
N GLU A 128 -7.29 -9.44 9.31
CA GLU A 128 -5.93 -9.07 9.71
C GLU A 128 -5.87 -7.71 10.43
N VAL A 129 -6.76 -6.77 10.09
CA VAL A 129 -6.95 -5.52 10.85
C VAL A 129 -7.43 -5.83 12.27
N ASP A 130 -8.44 -6.70 12.40
CA ASP A 130 -8.97 -7.14 13.69
C ASP A 130 -7.89 -7.85 14.51
N ARG A 131 -7.07 -8.69 13.87
CA ARG A 131 -5.94 -9.36 14.54
C ARG A 131 -4.93 -8.36 15.12
N LEU A 132 -4.54 -7.34 14.35
CA LEU A 132 -3.62 -6.30 14.84
C LEU A 132 -4.24 -5.47 15.97
N ALA A 133 -5.52 -5.15 15.86
CA ALA A 133 -6.28 -4.45 16.90
C ALA A 133 -6.32 -5.26 18.21
N ASP A 134 -6.61 -6.55 18.12
CA ASP A 134 -6.72 -7.44 19.27
C ASP A 134 -5.38 -7.58 20.02
N LEU A 135 -4.23 -7.54 19.34
CA LEU A 135 -2.91 -7.57 19.99
C LEU A 135 -2.73 -6.41 20.98
N VAL A 136 -3.27 -5.23 20.64
CA VAL A 136 -3.19 -4.06 21.52
C VAL A 136 -4.26 -4.12 22.62
N VAL A 137 -5.50 -4.43 22.25
CA VAL A 137 -6.63 -4.48 23.21
C VAL A 137 -6.37 -5.51 24.31
N THR A 138 -5.76 -6.64 23.97
CA THR A 138 -5.39 -7.69 24.94
C THR A 138 -4.13 -7.36 25.74
N GLY A 139 -3.40 -6.31 25.37
CA GLY A 139 -2.13 -5.92 25.97
C GLY A 139 -0.95 -6.82 25.58
N GLU A 140 -1.08 -7.68 24.58
CA GLU A 140 0.02 -8.50 24.04
C GLU A 140 1.09 -7.63 23.38
N LYS A 141 0.68 -6.53 22.74
CA LYS A 141 1.55 -5.51 22.14
C LYS A 141 1.15 -4.12 22.63
N SER A 142 2.13 -3.24 22.79
CA SER A 142 1.88 -1.82 23.05
C SER A 142 1.53 -1.06 21.76
N VAL A 143 1.08 0.19 21.90
CA VAL A 143 0.85 1.09 20.77
C VAL A 143 2.16 1.38 20.03
N GLU A 144 3.24 1.49 20.78
CA GLU A 144 4.59 1.69 20.26
C GLU A 144 5.07 0.48 19.45
N ASP A 145 4.81 -0.74 19.93
CA ASP A 145 5.12 -1.97 19.20
C ASP A 145 4.34 -2.04 17.89
N LEU A 146 3.09 -1.59 17.89
CA LEU A 146 2.27 -1.52 16.69
C LEU A 146 2.92 -0.61 15.62
N GLY A 147 3.50 0.53 16.02
CA GLY A 147 4.26 1.39 15.13
C GLY A 147 5.49 0.68 14.51
N GLY A 148 6.18 -0.15 15.29
CA GLY A 148 7.29 -0.99 14.81
C GLY A 148 6.84 -2.06 13.81
N ILE A 149 5.83 -2.84 14.17
CA ILE A 149 5.23 -3.88 13.30
C ILE A 149 4.85 -3.30 11.95
N LEU A 150 4.20 -2.14 11.98
CA LEU A 150 3.71 -1.50 10.79
C LEU A 150 4.84 -0.88 9.95
N LYS A 151 5.92 -0.39 10.57
CA LYS A 151 7.15 -0.01 9.86
C LYS A 151 7.73 -1.21 9.11
N GLU A 152 7.82 -2.37 9.76
CA GLU A 152 8.29 -3.61 9.11
C GLU A 152 7.37 -4.01 7.95
N ILE A 153 6.05 -3.93 8.11
CA ILE A 153 5.09 -4.21 7.03
C ILE A 153 5.30 -3.25 5.84
N VAL A 154 5.52 -1.96 6.07
CA VAL A 154 5.64 -0.98 4.98
C VAL A 154 7.02 -1.03 4.32
N PHE A 155 8.09 -1.27 5.06
CA PHE A 155 9.46 -1.09 4.56
C PHE A 155 10.29 -2.37 4.43
N ASP A 156 9.90 -3.44 5.13
CA ASP A 156 10.62 -4.72 5.15
C ASP A 156 9.68 -5.92 4.98
N SER A 157 8.67 -5.80 4.12
CA SER A 157 7.79 -6.93 3.84
C SER A 157 7.38 -7.03 2.36
N PRO A 158 6.80 -8.16 1.94
CA PRO A 158 6.20 -8.30 0.62
C PRO A 158 5.12 -7.25 0.34
N CYS A 159 4.36 -6.83 1.36
CA CYS A 159 3.43 -5.70 1.22
C CYS A 159 4.19 -4.45 0.76
N GLY A 160 5.25 -4.04 1.46
CA GLY A 160 6.07 -2.88 1.08
C GLY A 160 6.55 -2.91 -0.37
N LEU A 161 7.07 -4.05 -0.84
CA LEU A 161 7.52 -4.21 -2.23
C LEU A 161 6.38 -4.09 -3.24
N LEU A 162 5.18 -4.57 -2.90
CA LEU A 162 3.99 -4.39 -3.75
C LEU A 162 3.55 -2.92 -3.84
N LEU A 163 3.77 -2.11 -2.79
CA LEU A 163 3.50 -0.67 -2.85
C LEU A 163 4.49 0.02 -3.75
N GLN A 164 5.77 -0.28 -3.62
CA GLN A 164 6.79 0.31 -4.47
C GLN A 164 6.47 0.04 -5.94
N ALA A 165 6.19 -1.22 -6.30
CA ALA A 165 5.79 -1.59 -7.65
C ALA A 165 4.51 -0.86 -8.10
N TRP A 166 3.52 -0.73 -7.22
CA TRP A 166 2.29 0.00 -7.54
C TRP A 166 2.53 1.49 -7.77
N SER A 167 3.27 2.16 -6.90
CA SER A 167 3.56 3.59 -7.02
C SER A 167 4.30 3.89 -8.32
N VAL A 168 5.25 3.02 -8.70
CA VAL A 168 5.90 3.09 -10.02
C VAL A 168 4.89 2.93 -11.16
N ARG A 169 3.92 1.99 -11.02
CA ARG A 169 2.82 1.82 -11.98
C ARG A 169 1.97 3.07 -12.14
N THR A 170 1.64 3.77 -11.05
CA THR A 170 0.73 4.93 -11.05
C THR A 170 1.40 6.26 -11.35
N ALA A 171 2.72 6.35 -11.30
CA ALA A 171 3.44 7.52 -11.80
C ALA A 171 3.56 7.52 -13.34
N CYS A 172 3.37 6.38 -14.01
CA CYS A 172 3.46 6.24 -15.47
C CYS A 172 2.42 7.04 -16.29
N PRO A 173 1.14 7.15 -15.90
CA PRO A 173 0.15 7.99 -16.59
C PRO A 173 0.53 9.48 -16.72
N GLY A 174 1.42 9.98 -15.85
CA GLY A 174 1.97 11.34 -15.95
C GLY A 174 3.09 11.51 -17.00
N SER A 175 3.47 10.44 -17.71
CA SER A 175 4.52 10.48 -18.74
C SER A 175 3.96 10.80 -20.14
N ASP A 176 4.79 11.44 -20.97
CA ASP A 176 4.50 11.78 -22.38
C ASP A 176 4.52 10.56 -23.33
N LEU A 177 4.56 9.34 -22.79
CA LEU A 177 4.63 8.11 -23.58
C LEU A 177 3.37 7.87 -24.44
N PRO A 178 3.49 7.14 -25.57
CA PRO A 178 2.33 6.58 -26.24
C PRO A 178 1.56 5.60 -25.34
N GLU A 179 0.25 5.50 -25.54
CA GLU A 179 -0.63 4.63 -24.74
C GLU A 179 -0.21 3.15 -24.78
N GLU A 180 0.28 2.69 -25.92
CA GLU A 180 0.79 1.32 -26.09
C GLU A 180 2.01 1.06 -25.18
N ALA A 181 2.94 2.02 -25.10
CA ALA A 181 4.12 1.92 -24.24
C ALA A 181 3.74 1.95 -22.76
N ARG A 182 2.81 2.84 -22.37
CA ARG A 182 2.26 2.86 -21.01
C ARG A 182 1.58 1.55 -20.64
N SER A 183 0.76 1.01 -21.53
CA SER A 183 0.07 -0.26 -21.32
C SER A 183 1.05 -1.44 -21.19
N ALA A 184 2.10 -1.47 -22.01
CA ALA A 184 3.15 -2.48 -21.93
C ALA A 184 3.92 -2.39 -20.61
N PHE A 185 4.29 -1.19 -20.17
CA PHE A 185 4.94 -0.98 -18.88
C PHE A 185 4.06 -1.43 -17.71
N GLN A 186 2.79 -1.00 -17.67
CA GLN A 186 1.84 -1.41 -16.63
C GLN A 186 1.70 -2.93 -16.57
N LEU A 187 1.67 -3.61 -17.72
CA LEU A 187 1.63 -5.06 -17.79
C LEU A 187 2.86 -5.71 -17.13
N GLN A 188 4.05 -5.18 -17.37
CA GLN A 188 5.29 -5.69 -16.77
C GLN A 188 5.31 -5.52 -15.26
N ILE A 189 4.85 -4.36 -14.78
CA ILE A 189 4.70 -4.11 -13.35
C ILE A 189 3.66 -5.06 -12.73
N ASP A 190 2.54 -5.31 -13.41
CA ASP A 190 1.52 -6.24 -12.91
C ASP A 190 2.02 -7.70 -12.86
N ARG A 191 2.88 -8.12 -13.80
CA ARG A 191 3.59 -9.41 -13.73
C ARG A 191 4.54 -9.48 -12.54
N LEU A 192 5.36 -8.43 -12.34
CA LEU A 192 6.28 -8.34 -11.21
C LEU A 192 5.53 -8.41 -9.87
N ARG A 193 4.41 -7.70 -9.74
CA ARG A 193 3.55 -7.76 -8.54
C ARG A 193 3.02 -9.17 -8.27
N GLY A 194 2.53 -9.85 -9.30
CA GLY A 194 2.12 -11.26 -9.18
C GLY A 194 3.25 -12.16 -8.71
N TRP A 195 4.48 -11.91 -9.18
CA TRP A 195 5.66 -12.64 -8.74
C TRP A 195 6.04 -12.35 -7.28
N ILE A 196 6.06 -11.07 -6.85
CA ILE A 196 6.31 -10.66 -5.45
C ILE A 196 5.32 -11.36 -4.52
N ALA A 197 4.02 -11.29 -4.81
CA ALA A 197 2.96 -11.92 -4.00
C ALA A 197 3.07 -13.45 -3.93
N GLY A 198 3.67 -14.08 -4.96
CA GLY A 198 3.91 -15.51 -5.02
C GLY A 198 5.25 -15.96 -4.47
N HIS A 199 6.20 -15.05 -4.19
CA HIS A 199 7.57 -15.41 -3.79
C HIS A 199 7.60 -16.08 -2.41
N HIS A 200 6.88 -15.51 -1.43
CA HIS A 200 6.81 -16.07 -0.08
C HIS A 200 6.07 -17.42 -0.03
N ALA A 201 5.01 -17.58 -0.84
CA ALA A 201 4.31 -18.87 -0.95
C ALA A 201 5.21 -20.00 -1.48
N ARG A 202 6.30 -19.66 -2.15
CA ARG A 202 7.29 -20.61 -2.68
C ARG A 202 8.47 -20.84 -1.73
N GLY A 203 8.43 -20.29 -0.51
CA GLY A 203 9.53 -20.38 0.46
C GLY A 203 10.77 -19.59 0.04
N GLY A 204 10.58 -18.55 -0.77
CA GLY A 204 11.68 -17.72 -1.26
C GLY A 204 12.28 -16.84 -0.16
N ASP A 205 13.57 -16.55 -0.29
CA ASP A 205 14.31 -15.63 0.58
C ASP A 205 13.82 -14.19 0.35
N PHE A 206 13.29 -13.56 1.40
CA PHE A 206 12.79 -12.19 1.35
C PHE A 206 13.90 -11.15 1.17
N GLY A 207 15.08 -11.36 1.78
CA GLY A 207 16.22 -10.46 1.61
C GLY A 207 16.65 -10.41 0.15
N LYS A 208 16.74 -11.58 -0.50
CA LYS A 208 17.02 -11.67 -1.93
C LYS A 208 15.91 -11.04 -2.80
N LEU A 209 14.64 -11.28 -2.47
CA LEU A 209 13.51 -10.64 -3.17
C LEU A 209 13.61 -9.12 -3.12
N LYS A 210 13.88 -8.58 -1.93
CA LYS A 210 14.00 -7.15 -1.68
C LYS A 210 15.14 -6.55 -2.51
N GLU A 211 16.32 -7.18 -2.51
CA GLU A 211 17.46 -6.78 -3.33
C GLU A 211 17.12 -6.74 -4.83
N GLU A 212 16.45 -7.78 -5.34
CA GLU A 212 16.06 -7.89 -6.74
C GLU A 212 15.05 -6.81 -7.14
N VAL A 213 13.99 -6.60 -6.35
CA VAL A 213 12.98 -5.58 -6.61
C VAL A 213 13.57 -4.17 -6.52
N HIS A 214 14.39 -3.88 -5.50
CA HIS A 214 15.05 -2.59 -5.37
C HIS A 214 15.99 -2.32 -6.55
N GLY A 215 16.75 -3.32 -7.02
CA GLY A 215 17.58 -3.18 -8.22
C GLY A 215 16.79 -2.88 -9.50
N MET A 216 15.54 -3.36 -9.60
CA MET A 216 14.65 -3.02 -10.71
C MET A 216 14.17 -1.56 -10.68
N PHE A 217 14.04 -0.97 -9.48
CA PHE A 217 13.48 0.38 -9.29
C PHE A 217 14.50 1.46 -8.91
N GLN A 218 15.79 1.16 -8.80
CA GLN A 218 16.82 2.10 -8.33
C GLN A 218 16.89 3.45 -9.10
N GLU A 219 16.34 3.53 -10.32
CA GLU A 219 16.32 4.78 -11.10
C GLU A 219 15.23 5.74 -10.61
N VAL A 220 14.15 5.21 -10.04
CA VAL A 220 12.94 5.97 -9.66
C VAL A 220 12.65 5.93 -8.16
N ILE A 221 13.32 5.05 -7.41
CA ILE A 221 13.26 4.97 -5.96
C ILE A 221 14.64 5.31 -5.41
N THR A 222 14.71 6.39 -4.64
CA THR A 222 15.87 6.64 -3.79
C THR A 222 15.69 5.88 -2.49
N ILE A 223 16.71 5.16 -2.04
CA ILE A 223 16.73 4.51 -0.72
C ILE A 223 17.83 5.21 0.06
N GLU A 224 17.46 6.02 1.06
CA GLU A 224 18.44 6.64 1.95
C GLU A 224 18.92 5.64 2.99
N ASP A 225 20.21 5.38 3.00
CA ASP A 225 20.87 4.47 3.94
C ASP A 225 21.05 5.19 5.28
N GLY A 226 20.11 4.97 6.21
CA GLY A 226 20.08 5.70 7.49
C GLY A 226 18.96 5.34 8.47
N GLY A 227 18.22 4.26 8.22
CA GLY A 227 17.14 3.78 9.11
C GLY A 227 15.74 4.34 8.80
N SER A 228 15.62 5.28 7.87
CA SER A 228 14.36 5.67 7.22
C SER A 228 14.47 5.49 5.71
N THR A 229 13.94 4.40 5.18
CA THR A 229 13.71 4.28 3.74
C THR A 229 12.68 5.32 3.34
N THR A 230 13.10 6.47 2.84
CA THR A 230 12.21 7.47 2.26
C THR A 230 11.89 7.06 0.83
N PHE A 231 10.65 6.64 0.60
CA PHE A 231 10.15 6.38 -0.74
C PHE A 231 9.81 7.71 -1.41
N GLU A 232 10.64 8.15 -2.35
CA GLU A 232 10.36 9.34 -3.15
C GLU A 232 10.44 8.99 -4.64
N ILE A 233 9.29 8.96 -5.32
CA ILE A 233 9.27 9.03 -6.79
C ILE A 233 9.51 10.50 -7.12
N ARG A 234 10.72 10.79 -7.59
CA ARG A 234 11.11 12.11 -8.08
C ARG A 234 10.13 12.51 -9.18
N GLY A 235 9.58 13.72 -9.09
CA GLY A 235 8.43 14.19 -9.85
C GLY A 235 8.32 13.65 -11.28
N GLY A 236 7.38 12.73 -11.49
CA GLY A 236 7.12 12.06 -12.77
C GLY A 236 8.23 11.11 -13.22
N ILE A 237 7.86 9.91 -13.69
CA ILE A 237 8.84 8.99 -14.27
C ILE A 237 9.04 9.36 -15.74
N SER A 238 10.28 9.64 -16.13
CA SER A 238 10.69 9.91 -17.50
C SER A 238 10.55 8.69 -18.41
N GLN A 239 10.54 8.93 -19.72
CA GLN A 239 10.51 7.86 -20.72
C GLN A 239 11.74 6.95 -20.61
N GLU A 240 12.93 7.53 -20.40
CA GLU A 240 14.18 6.79 -20.25
C GLU A 240 14.14 5.84 -19.05
N GLU A 241 13.58 6.30 -17.92
CA GLU A 241 13.41 5.49 -16.72
C GLU A 241 12.41 4.35 -16.93
N ILE A 242 11.28 4.60 -17.60
CA ILE A 242 10.30 3.56 -17.93
C ILE A 242 10.92 2.47 -18.81
N VAL A 243 11.70 2.85 -19.82
CA VAL A 243 12.42 1.90 -20.69
C VAL A 243 13.43 1.10 -19.87
N ALA A 244 14.24 1.76 -19.05
CA ALA A 244 15.26 1.10 -18.23
C ALA A 244 14.65 0.09 -17.23
N ILE A 245 13.54 0.44 -16.58
CA ILE A 245 12.82 -0.46 -15.66
C ILE A 245 12.26 -1.66 -16.44
N THR A 246 11.63 -1.42 -17.60
CA THR A 246 11.06 -2.47 -18.45
C THR A 246 12.14 -3.48 -18.87
N GLU A 247 13.26 -2.99 -19.39
CA GLU A 247 14.38 -3.84 -19.82
C GLU A 247 14.97 -4.66 -18.67
N ARG A 248 14.99 -4.11 -17.45
CA ARG A 248 15.42 -4.86 -16.26
C ARG A 248 14.43 -5.95 -15.90
N ILE A 249 13.14 -5.63 -15.82
CA ILE A 249 12.11 -6.63 -15.53
C ILE A 249 12.20 -7.77 -16.56
N ASP A 250 12.31 -7.46 -17.86
CA ASP A 250 12.42 -8.47 -18.92
C ASP A 250 13.71 -9.32 -18.81
N ARG A 251 14.85 -8.69 -18.49
CA ARG A 251 16.12 -9.40 -18.28
C ARG A 251 16.04 -10.40 -17.13
N TRP A 252 15.36 -10.03 -16.06
CA TRP A 252 15.24 -10.83 -14.85
C TRP A 252 14.03 -11.78 -14.88
N ALA A 253 13.06 -11.57 -15.77
CA ALA A 253 11.83 -12.34 -15.80
C ALA A 253 12.06 -13.85 -15.98
N GLY A 254 12.91 -14.24 -16.93
CA GLY A 254 13.29 -15.64 -17.13
C GLY A 254 14.01 -16.23 -15.92
N PRO A 255 15.16 -15.67 -15.49
CA PRO A 255 15.92 -16.15 -14.34
C PRO A 255 15.13 -16.24 -13.02
N LEU A 256 14.22 -15.30 -12.78
CA LEU A 256 13.43 -15.23 -11.54
C LEU A 256 12.09 -15.97 -11.63
N GLY A 257 11.72 -16.46 -12.83
CA GLY A 257 10.42 -17.08 -13.05
C GLY A 257 9.26 -16.12 -12.86
N ILE A 258 9.41 -14.87 -13.29
CA ILE A 258 8.29 -13.91 -13.40
C ILE A 258 7.37 -14.42 -14.51
N PRO A 259 6.05 -14.58 -14.25
CA PRO A 259 5.14 -15.15 -15.23
C PRO A 259 4.91 -14.22 -16.42
N GLU A 260 4.72 -14.80 -17.61
CA GLU A 260 4.38 -14.05 -18.84
C GLU A 260 2.99 -13.41 -18.80
N LYS A 261 2.15 -13.78 -17.83
CA LYS A 261 0.82 -13.21 -17.62
C LYS A 261 0.71 -12.72 -16.19
N PRO A 262 -0.01 -11.60 -15.93
CA PRO A 262 -0.29 -11.18 -14.57
C PRO A 262 -0.97 -12.30 -13.79
N SER A 263 -0.47 -12.58 -12.60
CA SER A 263 -1.11 -13.49 -11.65
C SER A 263 -2.18 -12.74 -10.85
N SER A 264 -3.20 -13.46 -10.37
CA SER A 264 -4.03 -12.93 -9.29
C SER A 264 -3.20 -12.77 -8.02
N ILE A 265 -3.45 -11.69 -7.29
CA ILE A 265 -2.82 -11.40 -5.99
C ILE A 265 -3.89 -11.65 -4.93
N GLU A 266 -3.55 -12.50 -3.96
CA GLU A 266 -4.35 -12.72 -2.75
C GLU A 266 -3.83 -11.78 -1.66
N HIS A 267 -4.41 -10.59 -1.60
CA HIS A 267 -3.97 -9.48 -0.76
C HIS A 267 -4.06 -9.82 0.72
N ALA A 268 -5.14 -10.48 1.15
CA ALA A 268 -5.28 -10.92 2.54
C ALA A 268 -4.13 -11.84 2.95
N ARG A 269 -3.70 -12.75 2.05
CA ARG A 269 -2.57 -13.64 2.31
C ARG A 269 -1.25 -12.87 2.39
N VAL A 270 -1.00 -11.94 1.48
CA VAL A 270 0.24 -11.14 1.50
C VAL A 270 0.32 -10.26 2.76
N LEU A 271 -0.81 -9.67 3.15
CA LEU A 271 -0.90 -8.89 4.39
C LEU A 271 -0.62 -9.77 5.61
N ARG A 272 -1.26 -10.93 5.71
CA ARG A 272 -0.99 -11.90 6.79
C ARG A 272 0.49 -12.24 6.88
N GLN A 273 1.12 -12.60 5.76
CA GLN A 273 2.54 -12.94 5.71
C GLN A 273 3.44 -11.79 6.18
N SER A 274 3.06 -10.55 5.83
CA SER A 274 3.79 -9.36 6.22
C SER A 274 3.65 -9.08 7.72
N ILE A 275 2.45 -9.26 8.28
CA ILE A 275 2.22 -9.15 9.72
C ILE A 275 2.97 -10.26 10.48
N ASP A 276 2.89 -11.51 10.01
CA ASP A 276 3.54 -12.64 10.67
C ASP A 276 5.05 -12.43 10.75
N LYS A 277 5.70 -11.99 9.65
CA LYS A 277 7.11 -11.62 9.67
C LYS A 277 7.39 -10.50 10.67
N ALA A 278 6.59 -9.43 10.65
CA ALA A 278 6.77 -8.29 11.55
C ALA A 278 6.55 -8.63 13.05
N LEU A 279 5.91 -9.76 13.35
CA LEU A 279 5.73 -10.26 14.72
C LEU A 279 6.84 -11.21 15.17
N GLU A 280 7.63 -11.76 14.24
CA GLU A 280 8.79 -12.63 14.51
C GLU A 280 10.06 -11.84 14.86
N ASP A 281 10.19 -10.62 14.32
CA ASP A 281 11.31 -9.68 14.53
C ASP A 281 11.16 -8.85 15.82
#